data_AF-A0A8S3IXH6-F1
#
_entry.id   AF-A0A8S3IXH6-F1
#
_cell.length_a   1.000
_cell.length_b   1.000
_cell.length_c   1.000
_cell.angle_alpha   90.00
_cell.angle_beta   90.00
_cell.angle_gamma   90.00
#
_symmetry.space_group_name_H-M   'P 1'
#
loop_
_entity.id
_entity.type
_entity.pdbx_description
1 polymer ?
#
loop_
_entity_poly.entity_id
_entity_poly.type
_entity_poly.pdbx_seq_one_letter_code
_entity_poly.pdbx_strand_id
1 'polypeptide(L)'
;LGPVFVEFPIDVLYPFYLVESELGIKPNAKALTDKIANLYLSTYIRGTFAGAFDKQLVSPIPPQIPYASNILIQKCAKLIQNAQHPVCLLGSQCTLPPTSTRDVVEALESMNIPCFLGGMTRGLLGRNSSIQFRHCRKDALKEADVVLLIG
;
A
#
# COMPACT_ATOMS: atom_id res chain seq x y z
N LEU A 1 -11.54 -5.73 14.12
CA LEU A 1 -11.26 -4.31 13.85
C LEU A 1 -12.60 -3.62 13.74
N GLY A 2 -12.95 -2.78 14.71
CA GLY A 2 -14.15 -1.96 14.63
C GLY A 2 -14.01 -0.91 13.52
N PRO A 3 -15.11 -0.31 13.05
CA PRO A 3 -15.03 0.78 12.09
C PRO A 3 -14.19 1.91 12.68
N VAL A 4 -13.15 2.32 11.96
CA VAL A 4 -12.38 3.53 12.27
C VAL A 4 -13.07 4.68 11.56
N PHE A 5 -13.69 5.57 12.33
CA PHE A 5 -14.24 6.81 11.80
C PHE A 5 -13.10 7.79 11.60
N VAL A 6 -12.90 8.22 10.36
CA VAL A 6 -11.97 9.29 10.01
C VAL A 6 -12.82 10.49 9.64
N GLU A 7 -12.77 11.53 10.46
CA GLU A 7 -13.38 12.81 10.13
C GLU A 7 -12.44 13.57 9.19
N PHE A 8 -12.89 13.84 7.97
CA PHE A 8 -12.14 14.62 6.99
C PHE A 8 -12.90 15.92 6.69
N PRO A 9 -12.20 17.06 6.57
CA PRO A 9 -12.80 18.29 6.10
C PRO A 9 -13.42 18.10 4.70
N ILE A 10 -14.61 18.65 4.48
CA ILE A 10 -15.37 18.47 3.24
C ILE A 10 -14.65 19.05 2.01
N ASP A 11 -13.85 20.09 2.21
CA ASP A 11 -13.10 20.79 1.18
C ASP A 11 -11.87 20.01 0.65
N VAL A 12 -11.54 18.86 1.23
CA VAL A 12 -10.41 18.03 0.79
C VAL A 12 -10.81 16.94 -0.20
N LEU A 13 -12.00 16.36 -0.05
CA LEU A 13 -12.42 15.20 -0.81
C LEU A 13 -13.51 15.51 -1.85
N TYR A 14 -14.20 16.64 -1.70
CA TYR A 14 -15.37 16.97 -2.51
C TYR A 14 -15.12 18.10 -3.51
N PRO A 15 -15.82 18.09 -4.66
CA PRO A 15 -15.67 19.11 -5.67
C PRO A 15 -16.20 20.47 -5.21
N PHE A 16 -15.65 21.53 -5.81
CA PHE A 16 -15.94 22.94 -5.48
C PHE A 16 -17.43 23.25 -5.25
N TYR A 17 -18.31 22.80 -6.16
CA TYR A 17 -19.74 23.14 -6.09
C TYR A 17 -20.43 22.58 -4.84
N LEU A 18 -19.96 21.44 -4.33
CA LEU A 18 -20.52 20.80 -3.13
C LEU A 18 -20.01 21.49 -1.87
N VAL A 19 -18.72 21.85 -1.88
CA VAL A 19 -18.09 22.63 -0.82
C VAL A 19 -18.74 24.02 -0.71
N GLU A 20 -19.04 24.67 -1.83
CA GLU A 20 -19.74 25.96 -1.87
C GLU A 20 -21.17 25.89 -1.33
N SER A 21 -21.91 24.80 -1.59
CA SER A 21 -23.28 24.65 -1.09
C SER A 21 -23.37 24.36 0.42
N GLU A 22 -22.36 23.69 0.98
CA GLU A 22 -22.32 23.29 2.39
C GLU A 22 -21.63 24.32 3.29
N LEU A 23 -20.78 25.16 2.71
CA LEU A 23 -20.26 26.34 3.39
C LEU A 23 -21.40 27.33 3.50
N GLY A 24 -21.97 27.49 4.69
CA GLY A 24 -23.18 28.25 5.02
C GLY A 24 -23.17 29.76 4.70
N ILE A 25 -22.79 30.11 3.48
CA ILE A 25 -22.82 31.43 2.87
C ILE A 25 -24.29 31.83 2.75
N LYS A 26 -24.67 32.92 3.41
CA LYS A 26 -26.04 33.42 3.39
C LYS A 26 -26.19 34.43 2.24
N PRO A 27 -26.87 34.11 1.12
CA PRO A 27 -26.91 34.98 -0.06
C PRO A 27 -27.59 36.35 0.19
N ASN A 28 -28.42 36.47 1.23
CA ASN A 28 -29.12 37.70 1.63
C ASN A 28 -28.79 38.14 3.06
N ALA A 29 -27.49 38.32 3.36
CA ALA A 29 -27.01 38.81 4.65
C ALA A 29 -27.38 40.28 4.90
N LYS A 30 -28.31 40.54 5.85
CA LYS A 30 -28.71 41.90 6.26
C LYS A 30 -27.80 42.50 7.33
N ALA A 31 -27.26 41.66 8.23
CA ALA A 31 -26.38 42.10 9.32
C ALA A 31 -24.94 42.29 8.84
N LEU A 32 -24.22 43.26 9.44
CA LEU A 32 -22.82 43.53 9.13
C LEU A 32 -21.92 42.31 9.44
N THR A 33 -22.24 41.58 10.52
CA THR A 33 -21.55 40.35 10.94
C THR A 33 -21.67 39.23 9.92
N ASP A 34 -22.87 39.01 9.36
CA ASP A 34 -23.10 38.01 8.31
C ASP A 34 -22.33 38.36 7.02
N LYS A 35 -22.19 39.66 6.70
CA LYS A 35 -21.40 40.10 5.54
C LYS A 35 -19.90 39.82 5.72
N ILE A 36 -19.36 40.06 6.91
CA ILE A 36 -17.96 39.76 7.23
C ILE A 36 -17.72 38.25 7.18
N ALA A 37 -18.64 37.45 7.74
CA ALA A 37 -18.57 35.99 7.68
C ALA A 37 -18.61 35.48 6.23
N ASN A 38 -19.52 35.98 5.40
CA ASN A 38 -19.59 35.63 3.98
C ASN A 38 -18.31 36.03 3.22
N LEU A 39 -17.73 37.20 3.51
CA LEU A 39 -16.47 37.63 2.89
C LEU A 39 -15.32 36.70 3.26
N TYR A 40 -15.22 36.30 4.53
CA TYR A 40 -14.22 35.35 4.98
C TYR A 40 -14.38 33.99 4.30
N LEU A 41 -15.59 33.41 4.32
CA LEU A 41 -15.87 32.10 3.71
C LEU A 41 -15.59 32.09 2.20
N SER A 42 -16.04 33.13 1.49
CA SER A 42 -15.78 33.24 0.05
C SER A 42 -14.29 33.42 -0.27
N THR A 43 -13.54 34.14 0.56
CA THR A 43 -12.09 34.28 0.40
C THR A 43 -11.36 32.97 0.66
N TYR A 44 -11.78 32.23 1.70
CA TYR A 44 -11.26 30.91 2.04
C TYR A 44 -11.40 29.93 0.87
N ILE A 45 -12.63 29.76 0.35
CA ILE A 45 -12.91 28.84 -0.77
C ILE A 45 -12.07 29.23 -1.99
N ARG A 46 -12.03 30.52 -2.33
CA ARG A 46 -11.24 31.01 -3.46
C ARG A 46 -9.76 30.70 -3.29
N GLY A 47 -9.23 30.80 -2.07
CA GLY A 47 -7.85 30.41 -1.75
C GLY A 47 -7.61 28.91 -1.90
N THR A 48 -8.49 28.08 -1.33
CA THR A 48 -8.38 26.61 -1.38
C THR A 48 -8.40 26.08 -2.81
N PHE A 49 -9.25 26.65 -3.68
CA PHE A 49 -9.40 26.21 -5.08
C PHE A 49 -8.63 27.07 -6.10
N ALA A 50 -7.76 27.99 -5.67
CA ALA A 50 -7.12 29.00 -6.53
C ALA A 50 -6.33 28.45 -7.73
N GLY A 51 -5.85 27.20 -7.65
CA GLY A 51 -5.16 26.49 -8.74
C GLY A 51 -5.72 25.10 -9.01
N ALA A 52 -6.91 24.78 -8.50
CA ALA A 52 -7.51 23.44 -8.62
C ALA A 52 -7.88 23.07 -10.07
N PHE A 53 -8.09 24.07 -10.92
CA PHE A 53 -8.51 23.90 -12.31
C PHE A 53 -7.37 24.12 -13.32
N ASP A 54 -6.17 24.43 -12.84
CA ASP A 54 -5.01 24.58 -13.70
C ASP A 54 -4.59 23.21 -14.25
N LYS A 55 -4.35 23.15 -15.56
CA LYS A 55 -3.90 21.91 -16.21
C LYS A 55 -2.48 21.58 -15.76
N GLN A 56 -2.37 20.68 -14.80
CA GLN A 56 -1.08 20.14 -14.37
C GLN A 56 -0.70 18.92 -15.23
N LEU A 57 0.56 18.87 -15.63
CA LEU A 57 1.12 17.76 -16.38
C LEU A 57 1.42 16.62 -15.39
N VAL A 58 0.39 15.89 -14.97
CA VAL A 58 0.49 14.75 -14.06
C VAL A 58 0.87 13.50 -14.85
N SER A 59 2.15 13.41 -15.21
CA SER A 59 2.73 12.13 -15.63
C SER A 59 3.31 11.42 -14.40
N PRO A 60 3.02 10.13 -14.17
CA PRO A 60 3.63 9.39 -13.08
C PRO A 60 5.14 9.34 -13.31
N ILE A 61 5.91 9.73 -12.29
CA ILE A 61 7.37 9.58 -12.30
C ILE A 61 7.65 8.06 -12.33
N PRO A 62 8.43 7.55 -13.29
CA PRO A 62 8.73 6.12 -13.33
C PRO A 62 9.45 5.72 -12.04
N PRO A 63 8.99 4.66 -11.35
CA PRO A 63 9.61 4.25 -10.11
C PRO A 63 11.02 3.71 -10.38
N GLN A 64 11.98 4.10 -9.56
CA GLN A 64 13.31 3.47 -9.55
C GLN A 64 13.25 2.22 -8.69
N ILE A 65 13.48 1.07 -9.30
CA ILE A 65 13.45 -0.23 -8.63
C ILE A 65 14.90 -0.61 -8.31
N PRO A 66 15.31 -0.62 -7.03
CA PRO A 66 16.66 -1.02 -6.67
C PRO A 66 16.82 -2.54 -6.86
N TYR A 67 17.86 -2.94 -7.59
CA TYR A 67 18.26 -4.34 -7.71
C TYR A 67 19.42 -4.64 -6.76
N ALA A 68 19.40 -5.83 -6.16
CA ALA A 68 20.52 -6.32 -5.38
C ALA A 68 21.75 -6.56 -6.28
N SER A 69 22.95 -6.35 -5.73
CA SER A 69 24.18 -6.65 -6.47
C SER A 69 24.35 -8.16 -6.66
N ASN A 70 24.99 -8.56 -7.77
CA ASN A 70 25.25 -9.97 -8.07
C ASN A 70 25.98 -10.70 -6.94
N ILE A 71 26.87 -10.01 -6.22
CA ILE A 71 27.62 -10.58 -5.09
C ILE A 71 26.67 -10.96 -3.95
N LEU A 72 25.67 -10.12 -3.64
CA LEU A 72 24.68 -10.41 -2.60
C LEU A 72 23.76 -11.56 -3.02
N ILE A 73 23.34 -11.60 -4.29
CA ILE A 73 22.50 -12.68 -4.83
C ILE A 73 23.24 -14.02 -4.71
N GLN A 74 24.51 -14.08 -5.13
CA GLN A 74 25.32 -15.30 -5.03
C GLN A 74 25.53 -15.74 -3.58
N LYS A 75 25.75 -14.79 -2.66
CA LYS A 75 25.85 -15.09 -1.23
C LYS A 75 24.55 -15.66 -0.66
N CYS A 76 23.40 -15.08 -1.02
CA CYS A 76 22.09 -15.57 -0.62
C CYS A 76 21.83 -16.98 -1.16
N ALA A 77 22.09 -17.22 -2.45
CA ALA A 77 21.97 -18.53 -3.07
C ALA A 77 22.83 -19.59 -2.35
N LYS A 78 24.06 -19.25 -1.98
CA LYS A 78 24.95 -20.16 -1.22
C LYS A 78 24.43 -20.45 0.19
N LEU A 79 23.79 -19.49 0.86
CA LEU A 79 23.17 -19.73 2.18
C LEU A 79 21.99 -20.69 2.06
N ILE A 80 21.13 -20.49 1.05
CA ILE A 80 19.98 -21.35 0.80
C ILE A 80 20.43 -22.77 0.42
N GLN A 81 21.46 -22.90 -0.43
CA GLN A 81 21.97 -24.20 -0.86
C GLN A 81 22.58 -25.03 0.29
N ASN A 82 23.14 -24.37 1.30
CA ASN A 82 23.71 -25.06 2.47
C ASN A 82 22.70 -25.24 3.62
N ALA A 83 21.48 -24.71 3.50
CA ALA A 83 20.46 -24.82 4.52
C ALA A 83 19.88 -26.24 4.54
N GLN A 84 19.74 -26.81 5.73
CA GLN A 84 19.06 -28.08 5.97
C GLN A 84 17.57 -27.89 6.22
N HIS A 85 17.18 -26.79 6.87
CA HIS A 85 15.78 -26.50 7.22
C HIS A 85 15.36 -25.08 6.79
N PRO A 86 15.45 -24.74 5.48
CA PRO A 86 15.06 -23.42 5.00
C PRO A 86 13.55 -23.21 5.08
N VAL A 87 13.11 -22.00 5.41
CA VAL A 87 11.69 -21.62 5.44
C VAL A 87 11.48 -20.26 4.79
N CYS A 88 10.47 -20.14 3.94
CA CYS A 88 10.04 -18.88 3.34
C CYS A 88 8.85 -18.27 4.09
N LEU A 89 8.88 -16.97 4.32
CA LEU A 89 7.78 -16.21 4.89
C LEU A 89 7.41 -15.05 3.97
N LEU A 90 6.17 -15.06 3.47
CA LEU A 90 5.69 -14.07 2.52
C LEU A 90 4.81 -13.02 3.20
N GLY A 91 5.23 -11.75 3.11
CA GLY A 91 4.50 -10.56 3.52
C GLY A 91 3.62 -9.99 2.40
N SER A 92 2.71 -9.09 2.75
CA SER A 92 1.73 -8.52 1.80
C SER A 92 2.38 -7.82 0.59
N GLN A 93 3.59 -7.28 0.75
CA GLN A 93 4.27 -6.51 -0.31
C GLN A 93 4.66 -7.36 -1.52
N CYS A 94 4.78 -8.70 -1.39
CA CYS A 94 5.04 -9.57 -2.55
C CYS A 94 3.98 -9.50 -3.64
N THR A 95 2.78 -9.02 -3.30
CA THR A 95 1.66 -8.89 -4.25
C THR A 95 1.65 -7.55 -4.98
N LEU A 96 2.58 -6.65 -4.65
CA LEU A 96 2.65 -5.33 -5.26
C LEU A 96 3.65 -5.29 -6.43
N PRO A 97 3.44 -4.39 -7.40
CA PRO A 97 4.42 -4.08 -8.43
C PRO A 97 5.78 -3.69 -7.81
N PRO A 98 6.91 -3.90 -8.51
CA PRO A 98 6.99 -4.18 -9.95
C PRO A 98 6.95 -5.66 -10.33
N THR A 99 7.19 -6.56 -9.39
CA THR A 99 7.26 -8.00 -9.67
C THR A 99 5.85 -8.56 -9.77
N SER A 100 5.57 -9.34 -10.81
CA SER A 100 4.25 -9.95 -10.93
C SER A 100 4.10 -11.08 -9.91
N THR A 101 2.86 -11.30 -9.46
CA THR A 101 2.55 -12.42 -8.55
C THR A 101 2.88 -13.78 -9.18
N ARG A 102 2.82 -13.90 -10.51
CA ARG A 102 3.17 -15.12 -11.24
C ARG A 102 4.65 -15.44 -11.13
N ASP A 103 5.51 -14.44 -11.36
CA ASP A 103 6.97 -14.61 -11.26
C ASP A 103 7.38 -15.03 -9.83
N VAL A 104 6.70 -14.48 -8.81
CA VAL A 104 6.91 -14.88 -7.42
C VAL A 104 6.50 -16.34 -7.19
N VAL A 105 5.36 -16.78 -7.71
CA VAL A 105 4.91 -18.17 -7.61
C VAL A 105 5.90 -19.11 -8.29
N GLU A 106 6.29 -18.81 -9.53
CA GLU A 106 7.25 -19.62 -10.30
C GLU A 106 8.60 -19.74 -9.58
N ALA A 107 9.11 -18.63 -9.03
CA ALA A 107 10.34 -18.62 -8.24
C ALA A 107 10.23 -19.50 -6.99
N LEU A 108 9.12 -19.41 -6.25
CA LEU A 108 8.89 -20.21 -5.04
C LEU A 108 8.76 -21.71 -5.36
N GLU A 109 8.03 -22.06 -6.42
CA GLU A 109 7.90 -23.43 -6.87
C GLU A 109 9.24 -24.01 -7.34
N SER A 110 10.07 -23.20 -8.01
CA SER A 110 11.42 -23.62 -8.43
C SER A 110 12.37 -23.88 -7.26
N MET A 111 12.24 -23.15 -6.16
CA MET A 111 13.06 -23.34 -4.97
C MET A 111 12.60 -24.56 -4.15
N ASN A 112 11.32 -24.94 -4.23
CA ASN A 112 10.71 -26.05 -3.50
C ASN A 112 10.95 -25.99 -1.97
N ILE A 113 10.93 -24.79 -1.40
CA ILE A 113 11.15 -24.53 0.04
C ILE A 113 9.78 -24.39 0.73
N PRO A 114 9.59 -24.93 1.96
CA PRO A 114 8.38 -24.69 2.75
C PRO A 114 8.06 -23.20 2.93
N CYS A 115 6.83 -22.80 2.57
CA CYS A 115 6.38 -21.41 2.54
C CYS A 115 5.20 -21.15 3.47
N PHE A 116 5.27 -20.06 4.23
CA PHE A 116 4.15 -19.50 4.99
C PHE A 116 3.64 -18.21 4.36
N LEU A 117 2.35 -18.18 4.03
CA LEU A 117 1.69 -17.01 3.44
C LEU A 117 1.03 -16.14 4.51
N GLY A 118 1.30 -14.84 4.51
CA GLY A 118 0.77 -13.85 5.45
C GLY A 118 0.03 -12.70 4.77
N GLY A 119 -0.92 -12.09 5.47
CA GLY A 119 -1.61 -10.89 4.99
C GLY A 119 -2.31 -11.10 3.64
N MET A 120 -1.93 -10.29 2.65
CA MET A 120 -2.47 -10.28 1.28
C MET A 120 -1.95 -11.44 0.41
N THR A 121 -0.86 -12.12 0.79
CA THR A 121 -0.33 -13.26 0.01
C THR A 121 -1.11 -14.55 0.24
N ARG A 122 -2.11 -14.55 1.13
CA ARG A 122 -2.95 -15.73 1.37
C ARG A 122 -3.70 -16.09 0.09
N GLY A 123 -3.45 -17.30 -0.41
CA GLY A 123 -4.03 -17.81 -1.65
C GLY A 123 -3.11 -17.71 -2.86
N LEU A 124 -1.93 -17.06 -2.74
CA LEU A 124 -0.97 -16.88 -3.84
C LEU A 124 -0.58 -18.21 -4.51
N LEU A 125 -0.34 -19.26 -3.71
CA LEU A 125 0.07 -20.58 -4.20
C LEU A 125 -1.12 -21.53 -4.50
N GLY A 126 -2.36 -21.07 -4.32
CA GLY A 126 -3.55 -21.90 -4.49
C GLY A 126 -3.78 -22.94 -3.37
N ARG A 127 -4.83 -23.74 -3.52
CA ARG A 127 -5.31 -24.66 -2.46
C ARG A 127 -4.41 -25.89 -2.27
N ASN A 128 -3.88 -26.44 -3.36
CA ASN A 128 -3.21 -27.73 -3.37
C ASN A 128 -1.68 -27.61 -3.52
N SER A 129 -1.10 -26.46 -3.19
CA SER A 129 0.35 -26.27 -3.21
C SER A 129 1.05 -27.23 -2.26
N SER A 130 2.06 -27.94 -2.76
CA SER A 130 2.93 -28.84 -1.99
C SER A 130 3.88 -28.08 -1.05
N ILE A 131 4.23 -26.85 -1.40
CA ILE A 131 5.18 -26.03 -0.65
C ILE A 131 4.50 -25.13 0.39
N GLN A 132 3.18 -24.91 0.29
CA GLN A 132 2.46 -24.04 1.22
C GLN A 132 2.14 -24.77 2.53
N PHE A 133 2.76 -24.32 3.63
CA PHE A 133 2.47 -24.79 4.97
C PHE A 133 1.45 -23.87 5.63
N ARG A 134 0.44 -24.45 6.30
CA ARG A 134 -0.67 -23.71 6.94
C ARG A 134 -0.63 -23.73 8.46
N HIS A 135 0.08 -24.69 9.04
CA HIS A 135 0.17 -24.94 10.48
C HIS A 135 1.64 -25.00 10.92
N CYS A 136 1.88 -25.07 12.23
CA CYS A 136 3.23 -25.21 12.81
C CYS A 136 4.23 -24.10 12.44
N ARG A 137 3.75 -22.90 12.04
CA ARG A 137 4.62 -21.76 11.70
C ARG A 137 5.62 -21.42 12.80
N LYS A 138 5.18 -21.45 14.06
CA LYS A 138 6.03 -21.12 15.21
C LYS A 138 7.17 -22.13 15.37
N ASP A 139 6.87 -23.41 15.20
CA ASP A 139 7.85 -24.49 15.37
C ASP A 139 8.82 -24.51 14.18
N ALA A 140 8.31 -24.39 12.95
CA ALA A 140 9.13 -24.30 11.75
C ALA A 140 10.11 -23.11 11.81
N LEU A 141 9.66 -21.94 12.31
CA LEU A 141 10.55 -20.78 12.48
C LEU A 141 11.56 -20.95 13.62
N LYS A 142 11.28 -21.81 14.61
CA LYS A 142 12.20 -22.09 15.71
C LYS A 142 13.30 -23.06 15.30
N GLU A 143 12.98 -23.99 14.40
CA GLU A 143 13.90 -25.02 13.89
C GLU A 143 14.64 -24.60 12.62
N ALA A 144 14.17 -23.55 11.93
CA ALA A 144 14.79 -23.06 10.71
C ALA A 144 16.21 -22.55 10.94
N ASP A 145 17.13 -22.97 10.08
CA ASP A 145 18.50 -22.47 10.02
C ASP A 145 18.61 -21.23 9.11
N VAL A 146 17.77 -21.15 8.07
CA VAL A 146 17.64 -19.99 7.19
C VAL A 146 16.16 -19.63 7.00
N VAL A 147 15.83 -18.37 7.27
CA VAL A 147 14.48 -17.83 7.00
C VAL A 147 14.55 -16.79 5.90
N LEU A 148 13.85 -17.04 4.79
CA LEU A 148 13.71 -16.10 3.68
C LEU A 148 12.48 -15.22 3.92
N LEU A 149 12.72 -13.95 4.19
CA LEU A 149 11.66 -12.93 4.30
C LEU A 149 11.45 -12.32 2.91
N ILE A 150 10.24 -12.47 2.39
CA ILE A 150 9.86 -11.94 1.08
C ILE A 150 8.69 -11.01 1.31
N GLY A 151 8.80 -9.75 0.87
CA GLY A 151 7.75 -8.74 1.01
C GLY A 151 8.03 -7.72 2.11
#